data_AF-G7GRQ8-F1
#
_entry.id   AF-G7GRQ8-F1
#
_cell.length_a   1.000
_cell.length_b   1.000
_cell.length_c   1.000
_cell.angle_alpha   90.00
_cell.angle_beta   90.00
_cell.angle_gamma   90.00
#
_symmetry.space_group_name_H-M   'P 1'
#
loop_
_entity.id
_entity.type
_entity.pdbx_description
1 polymer ?
#
loop_
_entity_poly.entity_id
_entity_poly.type
_entity_poly.pdbx_seq_one_letter_code
_entity_poly.pdbx_strand_id
1 'polypeptide(L)'
;MRRIWPALLALFGFAFITAAILIPTVLVSQLRVVPLDLDITSDATTVSADGDAGDRFPAVVLDRCSLTEKKVRQLDAHLTQQRRSVIIDPSSKTRATVQSAQTVRIDRVRDADGKETDLSFAAAGEQRTCKDGLLSATIDRISVNRKTSVPDGKVHSIQFEALPEGGNLEDVSVDVPRQGFQYKFGFDVKKRPYLYFDTNTRTDNPANFVGETTLKGVKVYEFVSEVPETDLSELPNPQGEASLGTLLTQPASWWGITGKGIKPGDPVTMHRYAKATRHVFVEPVTGTILDGKEDQEQYYRSPDQSEAMPTAIREYKLHALKGTFKWADSTVARQADKADHYKGLLNMAKFWLPLILGILGALLILAWLLLFLRDRRKPAGDGPSDSAFDYEAPSATAAGTTTAWSAPQATEAEYPADEGATAILPRDDEPTTPGIGPWDRPTEQIPNLNQGDEPDDPLRKR
;
A
#
# COMPACT_ATOMS: atom_id res chain seq x y z
N MET A 1 3.76 11.61 -55.39
CA MET A 1 4.39 10.91 -54.24
C MET A 1 5.73 11.52 -53.76
N ARG A 2 6.61 12.06 -54.62
CA ARG A 2 7.94 12.58 -54.20
C ARG A 2 7.97 13.73 -53.18
N ARG A 3 6.90 14.51 -53.02
CA ARG A 3 6.82 15.65 -52.06
C ARG A 3 6.26 15.29 -50.68
N ILE A 4 5.66 14.11 -50.51
CA ILE A 4 4.97 13.72 -49.27
C ILE A 4 5.98 13.20 -48.22
N TRP A 5 6.96 12.42 -48.67
CA TRP A 5 8.02 11.85 -47.83
C TRP A 5 8.83 12.87 -47.02
N PRO A 6 9.34 13.98 -47.60
CA PRO A 6 10.04 14.99 -46.80
C PRO A 6 9.11 15.68 -45.79
N ALA A 7 7.85 15.94 -46.15
CA ALA A 7 6.90 16.55 -45.22
C ALA A 7 6.60 15.64 -44.00
N LEU A 8 6.52 14.32 -44.21
CA LEU A 8 6.37 13.34 -43.13
C LEU A 8 7.61 13.29 -42.22
N LEU A 9 8.82 13.32 -42.78
CA LEU A 9 10.06 13.35 -41.99
C LEU A 9 10.13 14.59 -41.09
N ALA A 10 9.76 15.76 -41.62
CA ALA A 10 9.68 16.98 -40.81
C ALA A 10 8.61 16.86 -39.71
N LEU A 11 7.39 16.43 -40.07
CA LEU A 11 6.28 16.29 -39.12
C LEU A 11 6.62 15.34 -37.96
N PHE A 12 7.13 14.14 -38.25
CA PHE A 12 7.54 13.18 -37.21
C PHE A 12 8.77 13.65 -36.45
N GLY A 13 9.72 14.30 -37.12
CA GLY A 13 10.90 14.88 -36.47
C GLY A 13 10.54 15.92 -35.42
N PHE A 14 9.67 16.88 -35.78
CA PHE A 14 9.15 17.88 -34.84
C PHE A 14 8.27 17.24 -33.75
N ALA A 15 7.43 16.27 -34.10
CA ALA A 15 6.58 15.57 -33.14
C ALA A 15 7.41 14.81 -32.08
N PHE A 16 8.49 14.12 -32.48
CA PHE A 16 9.36 13.39 -31.56
C PHE A 16 10.18 14.32 -30.67
N ILE A 17 10.69 15.44 -31.19
CA ILE A 17 11.33 16.46 -30.34
C ILE A 17 10.32 17.06 -29.35
N THR A 18 9.11 17.37 -29.81
CA THR A 18 8.06 17.91 -28.94
C THR A 18 7.68 16.90 -27.86
N ALA A 19 7.51 15.63 -28.21
CA ALA A 19 7.26 14.56 -27.26
C ALA A 19 8.42 14.38 -26.27
N ALA A 20 9.68 14.44 -26.72
CA ALA A 20 10.86 14.37 -25.85
C ALA A 20 10.87 15.48 -24.79
N ILE A 21 10.36 16.67 -25.11
CA ILE A 21 10.27 17.80 -24.18
C ILE A 21 9.05 17.67 -23.25
N LEU A 22 7.91 17.24 -23.78
CA LEU A 22 6.65 17.17 -23.01
C LEU A 22 6.55 15.96 -22.08
N ILE A 23 7.11 14.81 -22.46
CA ILE A 23 7.01 13.57 -21.66
C ILE A 23 7.58 13.73 -20.24
N PRO A 24 8.79 14.28 -20.03
CA PRO A 24 9.35 14.46 -18.69
C PRO A 24 8.51 15.39 -17.80
N THR A 25 7.85 16.38 -18.39
CA THR A 25 7.12 17.42 -17.65
C THR A 25 5.69 17.01 -17.35
N VAL A 26 5.00 16.39 -18.31
CA VAL A 26 3.59 16.03 -18.19
C VAL A 26 3.43 14.59 -17.70
N LEU A 27 3.99 13.61 -18.42
CA LEU A 27 3.73 12.18 -18.20
C LEU A 27 4.32 11.69 -16.87
N VAL A 28 5.58 12.03 -16.57
CA VAL A 28 6.24 11.60 -15.32
C VAL A 28 5.48 12.11 -14.09
N SER A 29 4.91 13.32 -14.15
CA SER A 29 4.12 13.88 -13.04
C SER A 29 2.81 13.10 -12.79
N GLN A 30 2.26 12.44 -13.82
CA GLN A 30 1.07 11.62 -13.72
C GLN A 30 1.36 10.21 -13.23
N LEU A 31 2.57 9.70 -13.47
CA LEU A 31 3.03 8.39 -13.00
C LEU A 31 3.47 8.40 -11.53
N ARG A 32 3.82 9.56 -10.98
CA ARG A 32 4.21 9.74 -9.57
C ARG A 32 2.97 9.78 -8.66
N VAL A 33 2.27 8.66 -8.60
CA VAL A 33 1.08 8.47 -7.78
C VAL A 33 1.08 7.12 -7.10
N VAL A 34 0.32 6.98 -6.00
CA VAL A 34 -0.06 5.68 -5.44
C VAL A 34 -0.82 4.90 -6.54
N PRO A 35 -0.36 3.69 -6.89
CA PRO A 35 -1.06 2.84 -7.85
C PRO A 35 -2.45 2.45 -7.31
N LEU A 36 -3.45 2.38 -8.20
CA LEU A 36 -4.79 1.90 -7.82
C LEU A 36 -4.88 0.37 -7.82
N ASP A 37 -3.86 -0.29 -8.35
CA ASP A 37 -3.63 -1.73 -8.37
C ASP A 37 -2.64 -2.18 -7.28
N LEU A 38 -2.42 -1.35 -6.25
CA LEU A 38 -1.52 -1.69 -5.15
C LEU A 38 -2.06 -2.91 -4.40
N ASP A 39 -1.25 -3.97 -4.37
CA ASP A 39 -1.39 -5.13 -3.50
C ASP A 39 -0.02 -5.46 -2.90
N ILE A 40 0.10 -5.31 -1.59
CA ILE A 40 1.34 -5.53 -0.85
C ILE A 40 1.04 -6.45 0.32
N THR A 41 1.75 -7.58 0.37
CA THR A 41 1.78 -8.46 1.52
C THR A 41 3.16 -8.46 2.16
N SER A 42 3.21 -8.09 3.44
CA SER A 42 4.41 -8.10 4.27
C SER A 42 4.26 -9.11 5.40
N ASP A 43 5.29 -9.93 5.57
CA ASP A 43 5.39 -10.90 6.67
C ASP A 43 6.53 -10.45 7.58
N ALA A 44 6.30 -10.49 8.88
CA ALA A 44 7.29 -10.19 9.91
C ALA A 44 7.25 -11.25 11.00
N THR A 45 8.39 -11.59 11.57
CA THR A 45 8.48 -12.52 12.70
C THR A 45 9.18 -11.86 13.87
N THR A 46 8.92 -12.34 15.07
CA THR A 46 9.68 -11.92 16.24
C THR A 46 11.11 -12.42 16.15
N VAL A 47 12.07 -11.55 16.45
CA VAL A 47 13.51 -11.84 16.50
C VAL A 47 14.08 -11.46 17.85
N SER A 48 15.17 -12.09 18.26
CA SER A 48 15.86 -11.73 19.51
C SER A 48 16.32 -10.28 19.47
N ALA A 49 16.04 -9.53 20.55
CA ALA A 49 16.49 -8.16 20.71
C ALA A 49 18.03 -8.04 20.71
N ASP A 50 18.71 -9.06 21.22
CA ASP A 50 20.18 -9.14 21.31
C ASP A 50 20.82 -9.70 20.02
N GLY A 51 20.01 -10.03 19.01
CA GLY A 51 20.47 -10.56 17.73
C GLY A 51 20.82 -12.05 17.76
N ASP A 52 20.42 -12.80 18.80
CA ASP A 52 20.54 -14.25 18.82
C ASP A 52 19.60 -14.89 17.79
N ALA A 53 20.15 -15.31 16.66
CA ALA A 53 19.41 -15.97 15.60
C ALA A 53 18.93 -17.39 15.97
N GLY A 54 19.44 -17.97 17.07
CA GLY A 54 19.05 -19.29 17.56
C GLY A 54 17.84 -19.27 18.50
N ASP A 55 17.42 -18.09 18.97
CA ASP A 55 16.29 -17.98 19.89
C ASP A 55 14.96 -18.33 19.20
N ARG A 56 14.39 -19.47 19.58
CA ARG A 56 13.12 -19.97 19.04
C ARG A 56 11.91 -19.31 19.67
N PHE A 57 12.06 -18.59 20.78
CA PHE A 57 10.96 -17.94 21.51
C PHE A 57 11.31 -16.50 21.94
N PRO A 58 11.62 -15.60 20.99
CA PRO A 58 12.17 -14.26 21.29
C PRO A 58 11.15 -13.22 21.77
N ALA A 59 9.90 -13.63 22.03
CA ALA A 59 8.84 -12.76 22.51
C ALA A 59 8.21 -13.30 23.79
N VAL A 60 7.47 -12.44 24.49
CA VAL A 60 6.67 -12.80 25.66
C VAL A 60 5.21 -12.45 25.38
N VAL A 61 4.30 -13.35 25.68
CA VAL A 61 2.85 -13.12 25.59
C VAL A 61 2.14 -13.55 26.86
N LEU A 62 1.00 -12.92 27.15
CA LEU A 62 0.09 -13.39 28.19
C LEU A 62 -0.46 -14.77 27.84
N ASP A 63 -0.41 -15.72 28.78
CA ASP A 63 -1.16 -16.96 28.68
C ASP A 63 -2.64 -16.65 28.86
N ARG A 64 -3.40 -16.57 27.76
CA ARG A 64 -4.83 -16.27 27.82
C ARG A 64 -5.63 -17.34 28.55
N CYS A 65 -5.15 -18.58 28.61
CA CYS A 65 -5.82 -19.62 29.40
C CYS A 65 -5.65 -19.38 30.91
N SER A 66 -4.66 -18.60 31.33
CA SER A 66 -4.48 -18.21 32.74
C SER A 66 -5.48 -17.17 33.24
N LEU A 67 -6.27 -16.54 32.35
CA LEU A 67 -7.29 -15.54 32.71
C LEU A 67 -8.39 -16.10 33.60
N THR A 68 -8.70 -17.39 33.48
CA THR A 68 -9.69 -18.08 34.31
C THR A 68 -9.06 -18.93 35.41
N GLU A 69 -7.72 -18.90 35.53
CA GLU A 69 -6.97 -19.66 36.53
C GLU A 69 -6.72 -18.82 37.79
N LYS A 70 -6.20 -19.48 38.83
CA LYS A 70 -5.90 -18.82 40.12
C LYS A 70 -4.79 -17.77 40.04
N LYS A 71 -3.96 -17.81 38.99
CA LYS A 71 -2.81 -16.93 38.81
C LYS A 71 -2.55 -16.69 37.34
N VAL A 72 -2.25 -15.44 37.01
CA VAL A 72 -1.82 -15.03 35.68
C VAL A 72 -0.46 -15.61 35.32
N ARG A 73 -0.27 -15.98 34.05
CA ARG A 73 0.98 -16.51 33.52
C ARG A 73 1.36 -15.83 32.21
N GLN A 74 2.65 -15.90 31.90
CA GLN A 74 3.21 -15.50 30.62
C GLN A 74 3.89 -16.70 29.99
N LEU A 75 4.01 -16.67 28.66
CA LEU A 75 4.70 -17.68 27.87
C LEU A 75 5.78 -16.98 27.05
N ASP A 76 6.94 -17.63 26.91
CA ASP A 76 7.86 -17.29 25.85
C ASP A 76 7.22 -17.72 24.52
N ALA A 77 7.39 -16.95 23.46
CA ALA A 77 6.68 -17.16 22.21
C ALA A 77 7.51 -16.80 20.98
N HIS A 78 7.13 -17.39 19.85
CA HIS A 78 7.44 -16.88 18.53
C HIS A 78 6.16 -16.40 17.88
N LEU A 79 6.17 -15.18 17.36
CA LEU A 79 5.01 -14.57 16.73
C LEU A 79 5.29 -14.24 15.27
N THR A 80 4.26 -14.38 14.46
CA THR A 80 4.24 -13.90 13.07
C THR A 80 3.20 -12.79 12.94
N GLN A 81 3.63 -11.64 12.43
CA GLN A 81 2.76 -10.56 12.01
C GLN A 81 2.68 -10.54 10.50
N GLN A 82 1.48 -10.67 9.96
CA GLN A 82 1.24 -10.57 8.53
C GLN A 82 0.29 -9.42 8.24
N ARG A 83 0.60 -8.65 7.20
CA ARG A 83 -0.21 -7.53 6.75
C ARG A 83 -0.38 -7.56 5.25
N ARG A 84 -1.61 -7.38 4.79
CA ARG A 84 -1.95 -7.20 3.38
C ARG A 84 -2.65 -5.86 3.19
N SER A 85 -2.11 -5.03 2.30
CA SER A 85 -2.66 -3.73 1.96
C SER A 85 -3.08 -3.72 0.49
N VAL A 86 -4.33 -3.36 0.25
CA VAL A 86 -4.95 -3.29 -1.08
C VAL A 86 -5.70 -1.97 -1.27
N ILE A 87 -5.92 -1.57 -2.51
CA ILE A 87 -6.79 -0.44 -2.84
C ILE A 87 -8.24 -0.91 -2.92
N ILE A 88 -9.13 -0.15 -2.28
CA ILE A 88 -10.58 -0.35 -2.31
C ILE A 88 -11.29 0.93 -2.75
N ASP A 89 -12.58 0.81 -3.02
CA ASP A 89 -13.45 1.97 -3.24
C ASP A 89 -13.85 2.64 -1.90
N PRO A 90 -14.08 3.96 -1.89
CA PRO A 90 -13.99 4.88 -3.03
C PRO A 90 -12.54 5.30 -3.33
N SER A 91 -12.08 5.04 -4.56
CA SER A 91 -10.80 5.53 -5.07
C SER A 91 -10.98 6.33 -6.37
N SER A 92 -10.03 7.21 -6.70
CA SER A 92 -10.14 8.11 -7.85
C SER A 92 -8.79 8.45 -8.49
N LYS A 93 -8.79 9.37 -9.46
CA LYS A 93 -7.54 9.89 -10.04
C LYS A 93 -6.65 10.62 -9.03
N THR A 94 -7.23 11.14 -7.94
CA THR A 94 -6.52 11.95 -6.93
C THR A 94 -6.51 11.34 -5.53
N ARG A 95 -7.39 10.37 -5.25
CA ARG A 95 -7.50 9.66 -3.97
C ARG A 95 -7.27 8.16 -4.15
N ALA A 96 -6.56 7.55 -3.22
CA ALA A 96 -6.50 6.12 -3.05
C ALA A 96 -7.00 5.78 -1.65
N THR A 97 -7.96 4.88 -1.54
CA THR A 97 -8.40 4.34 -0.26
C THR A 97 -7.72 2.99 -0.06
N VAL A 98 -6.86 2.91 0.95
CA VAL A 98 -6.10 1.72 1.28
C VAL A 98 -6.85 0.98 2.37
N GLN A 99 -7.16 -0.30 2.13
CA GLN A 99 -7.53 -1.25 3.16
C GLN A 99 -6.29 -2.06 3.52
N SER A 100 -5.90 -2.02 4.78
CA SER A 100 -4.74 -2.74 5.29
C SER A 100 -5.17 -3.63 6.44
N ALA A 101 -5.16 -4.92 6.21
CA ALA A 101 -5.52 -5.89 7.21
C ALA A 101 -4.28 -6.53 7.81
N GLN A 102 -4.24 -6.62 9.12
CA GLN A 102 -3.12 -7.15 9.88
C GLN A 102 -3.59 -8.27 10.80
N THR A 103 -2.80 -9.33 10.88
CA THR A 103 -2.97 -10.39 11.89
C THR A 103 -1.66 -10.60 12.63
N VAL A 104 -1.73 -10.74 13.95
CA VAL A 104 -0.63 -11.22 14.78
C VAL A 104 -0.99 -12.62 15.26
N ARG A 105 -0.07 -13.54 15.06
CA ARG A 105 -0.23 -14.97 15.31
C ARG A 105 0.85 -15.44 16.26
N ILE A 106 0.47 -16.28 17.19
CA ILE A 106 1.37 -17.03 18.06
C ILE A 106 1.61 -18.37 17.36
N ASP A 107 2.82 -18.58 16.87
CA ASP A 107 3.15 -19.80 16.13
C ASP A 107 3.46 -20.94 17.10
N ARG A 108 4.21 -20.61 18.15
CA ARG A 108 4.65 -21.54 19.20
C ARG A 108 4.91 -20.82 20.50
N VAL A 109 4.78 -21.55 21.59
CA VAL A 109 5.02 -21.09 22.95
C VAL A 109 5.89 -22.06 23.73
N ARG A 110 6.55 -21.54 24.76
CA ARG A 110 7.23 -22.31 25.79
C ARG A 110 6.75 -21.82 27.16
N ASP A 111 6.30 -22.75 28.00
CA ASP A 111 5.89 -22.44 29.37
C ASP A 111 7.08 -22.43 30.34
N ALA A 112 6.80 -22.09 31.61
CA ALA A 112 7.81 -22.01 32.67
C ALA A 112 8.47 -23.37 33.00
N ASP A 113 7.80 -24.48 32.68
CA ASP A 113 8.34 -25.84 32.87
C ASP A 113 9.19 -26.27 31.65
N GLY A 114 9.34 -25.40 30.65
CA GLY A 114 10.11 -25.63 29.43
C GLY A 114 9.35 -26.44 28.37
N LYS A 115 8.05 -26.67 28.54
CA LYS A 115 7.26 -27.40 27.56
C LYS A 115 6.94 -26.49 26.38
N GLU A 116 7.37 -26.95 25.21
CA GLU A 116 7.08 -26.29 23.94
C GLU A 116 5.75 -26.78 23.36
N THR A 117 4.99 -25.88 22.74
CA THR A 117 3.73 -26.22 22.07
C THR A 117 3.54 -25.33 20.85
N ASP A 118 3.32 -25.94 19.69
CA ASP A 118 2.86 -25.23 18.49
C ASP A 118 1.35 -24.98 18.59
N LEU A 119 0.91 -23.79 18.18
CA LEU A 119 -0.50 -23.41 18.26
C LEU A 119 -1.18 -23.50 16.89
N SER A 120 -2.42 -23.99 16.90
CA SER A 120 -3.28 -24.05 15.72
C SER A 120 -4.25 -22.87 15.68
N PHE A 121 -4.69 -22.51 14.48
CA PHE A 121 -5.67 -21.44 14.27
C PHE A 121 -7.03 -22.06 13.97
N ALA A 122 -8.06 -21.68 14.72
CA ALA A 122 -9.43 -22.03 14.35
C ALA A 122 -9.79 -21.36 13.02
N ALA A 123 -10.60 -22.06 12.22
CA ALA A 123 -11.06 -21.54 10.94
C ALA A 123 -11.99 -20.33 11.14
N ALA A 124 -12.24 -19.58 10.05
CA ALA A 124 -13.22 -18.51 10.08
C ALA A 124 -14.61 -19.08 10.45
N GLY A 125 -15.30 -18.43 11.39
CA GLY A 125 -16.61 -18.86 11.89
C GLY A 125 -16.56 -19.91 13.01
N GLU A 126 -15.42 -20.53 13.29
CA GLU A 126 -15.28 -21.46 14.41
C GLU A 126 -15.11 -20.72 15.75
N GLN A 127 -15.57 -21.36 16.83
CA GLN A 127 -15.39 -20.83 18.17
C GLN A 127 -13.91 -20.85 18.57
N ARG A 128 -13.33 -19.67 18.77
CA ARG A 128 -11.96 -19.53 19.27
C ARG A 128 -11.89 -19.84 20.76
N THR A 129 -10.84 -20.54 21.16
CA THR A 129 -10.54 -20.83 22.57
C THR A 129 -9.29 -20.07 23.01
N CYS A 130 -8.97 -20.12 24.31
CA CYS A 130 -7.75 -19.50 24.83
C CYS A 130 -6.45 -20.08 24.24
N LYS A 131 -6.53 -21.27 23.62
CA LYS A 131 -5.42 -21.99 22.96
C LYS A 131 -5.30 -21.68 21.46
N ASP A 132 -6.10 -20.77 20.93
CA ASP A 132 -6.03 -20.42 19.50
C ASP A 132 -4.70 -19.71 19.16
N GLY A 133 -4.13 -19.89 17.98
CA GLY A 133 -2.91 -19.17 17.59
C GLY A 133 -3.13 -17.68 17.31
N LEU A 134 -4.35 -17.24 17.00
CA LEU A 134 -4.63 -15.84 16.64
C LEU A 134 -4.55 -14.95 17.89
N LEU A 135 -3.62 -14.00 17.91
CA LEU A 135 -3.48 -13.03 18.99
C LEU A 135 -4.32 -11.77 18.75
N SER A 136 -4.23 -11.21 17.55
CA SER A 136 -5.02 -10.05 17.15
C SER A 136 -5.25 -10.01 15.65
N ALA A 137 -6.34 -9.38 15.25
CA ALA A 137 -6.65 -9.08 13.86
C ALA A 137 -7.31 -7.69 13.78
N THR A 138 -6.90 -6.88 12.81
CA THR A 138 -7.49 -5.57 12.56
C THR A 138 -7.57 -5.30 11.06
N ILE A 139 -8.54 -4.49 10.64
CA ILE A 139 -8.61 -3.95 9.28
C ILE A 139 -8.63 -2.44 9.37
N ASP A 140 -7.56 -1.80 8.93
CA ASP A 140 -7.45 -0.35 8.84
C ASP A 140 -7.87 0.13 7.45
N ARG A 141 -8.66 1.20 7.39
CA ARG A 141 -9.09 1.86 6.15
C ARG A 141 -8.71 3.32 6.20
N ILE A 142 -7.92 3.76 5.23
CA ILE A 142 -7.43 5.13 5.16
C ILE A 142 -7.43 5.64 3.73
N SER A 143 -8.03 6.81 3.51
CA SER A 143 -7.93 7.51 2.23
C SER A 143 -6.75 8.49 2.24
N VAL A 144 -5.95 8.43 1.19
CA VAL A 144 -4.77 9.27 1.00
C VAL A 144 -4.82 9.97 -0.34
N ASN A 145 -4.19 11.14 -0.42
CA ASN A 145 -3.90 11.78 -1.68
C ASN A 145 -2.91 10.92 -2.48
N ARG A 146 -3.22 10.61 -3.74
CA ARG A 146 -2.38 9.74 -4.56
C ARG A 146 -1.00 10.31 -4.86
N LYS A 147 -0.83 11.62 -4.94
CA LYS A 147 0.49 12.23 -5.24
C LYS A 147 1.37 12.35 -3.99
N THR A 148 0.78 12.79 -2.88
CA THR A 148 1.54 13.09 -1.67
C THR A 148 1.56 11.95 -0.65
N SER A 149 0.65 10.98 -0.78
CA SER A 149 0.37 9.91 0.19
C SER A 149 -0.06 10.38 1.58
N VAL A 150 -0.39 11.67 1.73
CA VAL A 150 -0.91 12.25 2.97
C VAL A 150 -2.39 11.85 3.13
N PRO A 151 -2.84 11.44 4.33
CA PRO A 151 -4.25 11.25 4.63
C PRO A 151 -5.08 12.48 4.25
N ASP A 152 -6.23 12.27 3.60
CA ASP A 152 -7.08 13.37 3.13
C ASP A 152 -8.37 13.55 3.96
N GLY A 153 -8.50 12.78 5.04
CA GLY A 153 -9.57 12.89 6.03
C GLY A 153 -10.94 12.41 5.56
N LYS A 154 -11.04 11.65 4.46
CA LYS A 154 -12.34 11.14 3.97
C LYS A 154 -12.71 9.75 4.46
N VAL A 155 -11.74 8.86 4.58
CA VAL A 155 -11.86 7.51 5.13
C VAL A 155 -10.76 7.35 6.15
N HIS A 156 -11.12 7.02 7.39
CA HIS A 156 -10.17 6.91 8.49
C HIS A 156 -10.75 6.05 9.60
N SER A 157 -10.92 4.75 9.34
CA SER A 157 -11.52 3.83 10.30
C SER A 157 -10.65 2.61 10.57
N ILE A 158 -10.76 2.06 11.77
CA ILE A 158 -10.14 0.79 12.15
C ILE A 158 -11.23 -0.17 12.61
N GLN A 159 -11.33 -1.31 11.96
CA GLN A 159 -12.20 -2.40 12.33
C GLN A 159 -11.47 -3.36 13.28
N PHE A 160 -12.08 -3.63 14.43
CA PHE A 160 -11.55 -4.52 15.47
C PHE A 160 -12.34 -5.83 15.58
N GLU A 161 -13.57 -5.84 15.09
CA GLU A 161 -14.50 -6.97 15.21
C GLU A 161 -14.85 -7.54 13.84
N ALA A 162 -15.20 -8.82 13.81
CA ALA A 162 -15.69 -9.43 12.59
C ALA A 162 -17.04 -8.81 12.22
N LEU A 163 -17.20 -8.41 10.95
CA LEU A 163 -18.47 -7.92 10.45
C LEU A 163 -19.42 -9.12 10.29
N PRO A 164 -20.57 -9.17 11.00
CA PRO A 164 -21.56 -10.21 10.77
C PRO A 164 -22.18 -10.05 9.37
N GLU A 165 -22.70 -11.14 8.81
CA GLU A 165 -23.38 -11.11 7.52
C GLU A 165 -24.55 -10.12 7.54
N GLY A 166 -24.57 -9.19 6.57
CA GLY A 166 -25.56 -8.11 6.51
C GLY A 166 -25.40 -7.00 7.55
N GLY A 167 -24.32 -7.01 8.37
CA GLY A 167 -24.03 -5.96 9.35
C GLY A 167 -23.45 -4.68 8.73
N ASN A 168 -23.45 -3.59 9.52
CA ASN A 168 -22.85 -2.32 9.09
C ASN A 168 -21.40 -2.22 9.55
N LEU A 169 -20.52 -1.69 8.69
CA LEU A 169 -19.10 -1.50 9.02
C LEU A 169 -18.88 -0.55 10.20
N GLU A 170 -19.77 0.44 10.37
CA GLU A 170 -19.71 1.42 11.47
C GLU A 170 -19.87 0.75 12.84
N ASP A 171 -20.65 -0.34 12.94
CA ASP A 171 -20.92 -1.03 14.20
C ASP A 171 -19.71 -1.84 14.72
N VAL A 172 -18.75 -2.12 13.83
CA VAL A 172 -17.54 -2.94 14.12
C VAL A 172 -16.23 -2.17 13.93
N SER A 173 -16.34 -0.87 13.60
CA SER A 173 -15.21 0.01 13.34
C SER A 173 -15.26 1.24 14.22
N VAL A 174 -14.08 1.81 14.48
CA VAL A 174 -13.96 3.13 15.12
C VAL A 174 -13.45 4.14 14.11
N ASP A 175 -13.92 5.37 14.24
CA ASP A 175 -13.40 6.51 13.51
C ASP A 175 -12.10 7.01 14.16
N VAL A 176 -11.05 7.19 13.35
CA VAL A 176 -9.70 7.53 13.81
C VAL A 176 -9.04 8.55 12.88
N PRO A 177 -9.45 9.84 12.96
CA PRO A 177 -8.85 10.92 12.19
C PRO A 177 -7.35 11.02 12.49
N ARG A 178 -6.53 11.19 11.45
CA ARG A 178 -5.06 11.15 11.55
C ARG A 178 -4.39 11.86 10.37
N GLN A 179 -3.14 12.26 10.58
CA GLN A 179 -2.32 12.99 9.62
C GLN A 179 -1.07 12.21 9.18
N GLY A 180 -0.70 11.17 9.92
CA GLY A 180 0.51 10.41 9.71
C GLY A 180 0.46 9.44 8.53
N PHE A 181 1.64 9.19 7.95
CA PHE A 181 1.87 8.14 6.97
C PHE A 181 1.81 6.75 7.64
N GLN A 182 1.52 5.70 6.86
CA GLN A 182 1.54 4.30 7.35
C GLN A 182 2.09 3.33 6.30
N TYR A 183 1.39 3.18 5.17
CA TYR A 183 1.66 2.10 4.21
C TYR A 183 2.60 2.48 3.08
N LYS A 184 2.75 3.77 2.82
CA LYS A 184 3.59 4.32 1.75
C LYS A 184 3.91 5.78 2.04
N PHE A 185 5.12 6.20 1.68
CA PHE A 185 5.51 7.61 1.63
C PHE A 185 5.25 8.18 0.24
N GLY A 186 5.05 9.49 0.15
CA GLY A 186 5.02 10.19 -1.12
C GLY A 186 6.35 10.10 -1.87
N PHE A 187 6.36 10.49 -3.14
CA PHE A 187 7.58 10.55 -3.96
C PHE A 187 8.56 11.61 -3.43
N ASP A 188 9.83 11.44 -3.78
CA ASP A 188 10.92 12.38 -3.47
C ASP A 188 11.05 12.67 -1.95
N VAL A 189 11.03 11.62 -1.13
CA VAL A 189 11.17 11.67 0.34
C VAL A 189 12.44 12.44 0.74
N LYS A 190 12.30 13.30 1.75
CA LYS A 190 13.36 14.19 2.24
C LYS A 190 13.87 13.72 3.60
N LYS A 191 15.07 14.16 3.98
CA LYS A 191 15.67 13.91 5.30
C LYS A 191 15.10 14.87 6.34
N ARG A 192 13.83 14.68 6.70
CA ARG A 192 13.12 15.50 7.70
C ARG A 192 12.13 14.63 8.47
N PRO A 193 11.62 15.07 9.62
CA PRO A 193 10.55 14.35 10.30
C PRO A 193 9.28 14.27 9.44
N TYR A 194 8.59 13.13 9.54
CA TYR A 194 7.24 12.90 9.01
C TYR A 194 6.36 12.36 10.14
N LEU A 195 5.09 12.78 10.21
CA LEU A 195 4.15 12.09 11.10
C LEU A 195 3.93 10.67 10.58
N TYR A 196 3.99 9.69 11.46
CA TYR A 196 3.76 8.29 11.18
C TYR A 196 2.76 7.76 12.20
N PHE A 197 1.68 7.16 11.71
CA PHE A 197 0.56 6.80 12.56
C PHE A 197 0.77 5.41 13.17
N ASP A 198 0.48 5.31 14.46
CA ASP A 198 0.45 4.08 15.22
C ASP A 198 -0.98 3.53 15.32
N THR A 199 -1.24 2.35 14.75
CA THR A 199 -2.56 1.72 14.79
C THR A 199 -2.97 1.20 16.17
N ASN A 200 -2.01 0.81 17.02
CA ASN A 200 -2.28 0.25 18.36
C ASN A 200 -2.65 1.34 19.36
N THR A 201 -1.89 2.44 19.40
CA THR A 201 -2.14 3.58 20.30
C THR A 201 -3.01 4.66 19.67
N ARG A 202 -3.27 4.57 18.37
CA ARG A 202 -4.08 5.51 17.57
C ARG A 202 -3.52 6.94 17.59
N THR A 203 -2.20 7.07 17.52
CA THR A 203 -1.50 8.35 17.62
C THR A 203 -0.61 8.63 16.41
N ASP A 204 -0.52 9.90 16.03
CA ASP A 204 0.45 10.40 15.05
C ASP A 204 1.76 10.75 15.75
N ASN A 205 2.84 10.03 15.44
CA ASN A 205 4.14 10.21 16.07
C ASN A 205 5.18 10.67 15.05
N PRO A 206 6.13 11.54 15.41
CA PRO A 206 7.20 11.91 14.49
C PRO A 206 8.10 10.70 14.22
N ALA A 207 8.30 10.38 12.94
CA ALA A 207 9.33 9.49 12.44
C ALA A 207 10.50 10.35 11.96
N ASN A 208 11.60 10.34 12.73
CA ASN A 208 12.78 11.16 12.48
C ASN A 208 13.77 10.41 11.59
N PHE A 209 14.37 11.10 10.63
CA PHE A 209 15.44 10.53 9.81
C PHE A 209 16.68 10.26 10.69
N VAL A 210 17.17 9.03 10.69
CA VAL A 210 18.35 8.64 11.48
C VAL A 210 19.57 8.28 10.63
N GLY A 211 19.37 7.83 9.40
CA GLY A 211 20.49 7.41 8.56
C GLY A 211 20.10 6.92 7.17
N GLU A 212 21.12 6.58 6.38
CA GLU A 212 20.96 5.92 5.09
C GLU A 212 21.61 4.54 5.15
N THR A 213 21.00 3.56 4.48
CA THR A 213 21.62 2.25 4.29
C THR A 213 21.25 1.69 2.92
N THR A 214 21.74 0.51 2.59
CA THR A 214 21.41 -0.21 1.36
C THR A 214 20.85 -1.57 1.72
N LEU A 215 19.60 -1.83 1.30
CA LEU A 215 18.92 -3.10 1.51
C LEU A 215 18.71 -3.76 0.15
N LYS A 216 19.25 -4.97 -0.03
CA LYS A 216 19.14 -5.76 -1.28
C LYS A 216 19.49 -4.92 -2.54
N GLY A 217 20.52 -4.06 -2.47
CA GLY A 217 20.96 -3.20 -3.57
C GLY A 217 20.21 -1.86 -3.71
N VAL A 218 19.15 -1.63 -2.93
CA VAL A 218 18.37 -0.39 -2.95
C VAL A 218 18.78 0.53 -1.81
N LYS A 219 19.17 1.76 -2.15
CA LYS A 219 19.43 2.82 -1.18
C LYS A 219 18.13 3.24 -0.48
N VAL A 220 18.14 3.25 0.85
CA VAL A 220 17.00 3.61 1.69
C VAL A 220 17.38 4.65 2.75
N TYR A 221 16.38 5.41 3.18
CA TYR A 221 16.43 6.23 4.38
C TYR A 221 15.77 5.47 5.53
N GLU A 222 16.42 5.46 6.68
CA GLU A 222 15.85 4.94 7.91
C GLU A 222 15.17 6.08 8.68
N PHE A 223 13.92 5.85 9.05
CA PHE A 223 13.16 6.71 9.94
C PHE A 223 12.80 5.95 11.21
N VAL A 224 13.00 6.59 12.37
CA VAL A 224 12.64 6.03 13.67
C VAL A 224 11.54 6.86 14.30
N SER A 225 10.46 6.19 14.69
CA SER A 225 9.33 6.77 15.41
C SER A 225 9.20 6.15 16.79
N GLU A 226 9.33 7.00 17.81
CA GLU A 226 9.08 6.62 19.20
C GLU A 226 7.60 6.87 19.51
N VAL A 227 6.89 5.81 19.87
CA VAL A 227 5.47 5.86 20.23
C VAL A 227 5.39 5.93 21.75
N PRO A 228 4.89 7.04 22.31
CA PRO A 228 4.77 7.21 23.75
C PRO A 228 3.88 6.13 24.39
N GLU A 229 4.14 5.86 25.68
CA GLU A 229 3.26 5.03 26.48
C GLU A 229 1.84 5.60 26.47
N THR A 230 0.88 4.79 26.05
CA THR A 230 -0.53 5.15 25.92
C THR A 230 -1.37 4.13 26.68
N ASP A 231 -2.35 4.61 27.47
CA ASP A 231 -3.34 3.75 28.12
C ASP A 231 -4.37 3.27 27.08
N LEU A 232 -4.39 1.97 26.80
CA LEU A 232 -5.31 1.42 25.80
C LEU A 232 -6.75 1.34 26.31
N SER A 233 -6.99 1.48 27.62
CA SER A 233 -8.35 1.50 28.16
C SER A 233 -9.09 2.80 27.85
N GLU A 234 -8.36 3.87 27.55
CA GLU A 234 -8.93 5.17 27.15
C GLU A 234 -9.30 5.20 25.66
N LEU A 235 -8.88 4.20 24.88
CA LEU A 235 -9.21 4.11 23.46
C LEU A 235 -10.56 3.39 23.27
N PRO A 236 -11.59 4.08 22.75
CA PRO A 236 -12.92 3.50 22.62
C PRO A 236 -12.93 2.36 21.61
N ASN A 237 -13.72 1.33 21.86
CA ASN A 237 -14.14 0.35 20.86
C ASN A 237 -15.29 0.93 20.00
N PRO A 238 -15.83 0.19 19.02
CA PRO A 238 -16.96 0.68 18.20
C PRO A 238 -18.19 1.09 19.03
N GLN A 239 -18.36 0.51 20.22
CA GLN A 239 -19.46 0.82 21.15
C GLN A 239 -19.15 2.02 22.07
N GLY A 240 -18.00 2.66 21.94
CA GLY A 240 -17.59 3.81 22.76
C GLY A 240 -17.07 3.43 24.16
N GLU A 241 -16.80 2.14 24.40
CA GLU A 241 -16.34 1.59 25.68
C GLU A 241 -14.86 1.21 25.64
N ALA A 242 -14.25 0.95 26.79
CA ALA A 242 -12.90 0.40 26.85
C ALA A 242 -12.87 -0.96 26.15
N SER A 243 -11.89 -1.16 25.25
CA SER A 243 -11.75 -2.42 24.53
C SER A 243 -11.55 -3.61 25.48
N LEU A 244 -12.16 -4.76 25.18
CA LEU A 244 -12.04 -5.94 26.04
C LEU A 244 -10.58 -6.31 26.31
N GLY A 245 -10.27 -6.56 27.58
CA GLY A 245 -8.92 -6.94 28.01
C GLY A 245 -7.92 -5.78 28.14
N THR A 246 -8.33 -4.51 27.98
CA THR A 246 -7.46 -3.36 28.29
C THR A 246 -7.54 -2.91 29.75
N LEU A 247 -8.55 -3.36 30.50
CA LEU A 247 -8.69 -3.15 31.94
C LEU A 247 -9.02 -4.48 32.61
N LEU A 248 -8.28 -4.84 33.65
CA LEU A 248 -8.50 -6.06 34.43
C LEU A 248 -8.50 -5.75 35.92
N THR A 249 -9.55 -6.18 36.62
CA THR A 249 -9.63 -6.15 38.07
C THR A 249 -9.59 -7.57 38.60
N GLN A 250 -8.49 -7.93 39.26
CA GLN A 250 -8.26 -9.27 39.79
C GLN A 250 -7.69 -9.21 41.21
N PRO A 251 -7.84 -10.25 42.04
CA PRO A 251 -7.24 -10.29 43.37
C PRO A 251 -5.71 -10.14 43.31
N ALA A 252 -5.11 -9.52 44.33
CA ALA A 252 -3.64 -9.37 44.42
C ALA A 252 -2.89 -10.71 44.25
N SER A 253 -3.44 -11.80 44.79
CA SER A 253 -2.89 -13.16 44.62
C SER A 253 -2.89 -13.67 43.18
N TRP A 254 -3.87 -13.25 42.36
CA TRP A 254 -3.94 -13.62 40.95
C TRP A 254 -2.81 -12.97 40.15
N TRP A 255 -2.50 -11.71 40.45
CA TRP A 255 -1.31 -11.03 39.93
C TRP A 255 -0.01 -11.56 40.54
N GLY A 256 -0.07 -12.29 41.65
CA GLY A 256 1.12 -12.67 42.42
C GLY A 256 1.76 -11.50 43.17
N ILE A 257 1.00 -10.42 43.41
CA ILE A 257 1.45 -9.27 44.18
C ILE A 257 1.36 -9.60 45.67
N THR A 258 2.46 -9.40 46.38
CA THR A 258 2.55 -9.52 47.84
C THR A 258 3.25 -8.31 48.41
N GLY A 259 2.85 -7.85 49.59
CA GLY A 259 3.51 -6.72 50.24
C GLY A 259 2.81 -6.29 51.52
N LYS A 260 3.46 -5.37 52.25
CA LYS A 260 2.89 -4.80 53.46
C LYS A 260 1.58 -4.09 53.14
N GLY A 261 0.51 -4.44 53.84
CA GLY A 261 -0.81 -3.83 53.67
C GLY A 261 -1.62 -4.35 52.48
N ILE A 262 -1.14 -5.39 51.79
CA ILE A 262 -1.86 -6.03 50.67
C ILE A 262 -2.27 -7.43 51.12
N LYS A 263 -3.58 -7.70 51.12
CA LYS A 263 -4.12 -9.04 51.36
C LYS A 263 -4.27 -9.78 50.02
N PRO A 264 -4.13 -11.12 50.01
CA PRO A 264 -4.28 -11.93 48.79
C PRO A 264 -5.59 -11.71 48.01
N GLY A 265 -6.67 -11.38 48.71
CA GLY A 265 -8.00 -11.14 48.13
C GLY A 265 -8.31 -9.70 47.77
N ASP A 266 -7.40 -8.75 48.03
CA ASP A 266 -7.66 -7.34 47.73
C ASP A 266 -7.78 -7.15 46.21
N PRO A 267 -8.81 -6.45 45.71
CA PRO A 267 -8.97 -6.21 44.29
C PRO A 267 -7.89 -5.23 43.80
N VAL A 268 -7.20 -5.61 42.72
CA VAL A 268 -6.19 -4.78 42.06
C VAL A 268 -6.61 -4.59 40.61
N THR A 269 -6.87 -3.33 40.26
CA THR A 269 -7.19 -2.90 38.89
C THR A 269 -5.91 -2.53 38.18
N MET A 270 -5.70 -3.07 36.98
CA MET A 270 -4.63 -2.68 36.09
C MET A 270 -5.15 -2.36 34.71
N HIS A 271 -4.57 -1.34 34.09
CA HIS A 271 -4.82 -0.97 32.70
C HIS A 271 -3.69 -1.49 31.83
N ARG A 272 -4.00 -1.80 30.57
CA ARG A 272 -3.05 -2.22 29.55
C ARG A 272 -2.51 -0.98 28.85
N TYR A 273 -1.22 -0.76 29.00
CA TYR A 273 -0.50 0.29 28.28
C TYR A 273 0.22 -0.30 27.09
N ALA A 274 0.41 0.49 26.05
CA ALA A 274 1.25 0.16 24.91
C ALA A 274 2.25 1.26 24.61
N LYS A 275 3.43 0.85 24.15
CA LYS A 275 4.46 1.71 23.57
C LYS A 275 5.21 0.92 22.51
N ALA A 276 5.85 1.63 21.59
CA ALA A 276 6.65 0.98 20.56
C ALA A 276 7.75 1.89 20.03
N THR A 277 8.79 1.28 19.47
CA THR A 277 9.77 1.95 18.63
C THR A 277 9.68 1.36 17.23
N ARG A 278 9.39 2.20 16.23
CA ARG A 278 9.24 1.76 14.84
C ARG A 278 10.38 2.28 13.98
N HIS A 279 11.07 1.37 13.31
CA HIS A 279 12.03 1.65 12.25
C HIS A 279 11.36 1.38 10.91
N VAL A 280 11.40 2.37 10.02
CA VAL A 280 10.82 2.31 8.69
C VAL A 280 11.89 2.65 7.67
N PHE A 281 12.16 1.73 6.74
CA PHE A 281 13.19 1.88 5.72
C PHE A 281 12.56 2.23 4.38
N VAL A 282 12.79 3.45 3.91
CA VAL A 282 12.06 4.04 2.78
C VAL A 282 13.00 4.31 1.61
N GLU A 283 12.66 3.80 0.43
CA GLU A 283 13.35 4.18 -0.80
C GLU A 283 12.96 5.63 -1.19
N PRO A 284 13.92 6.56 -1.31
CA PRO A 284 13.63 7.98 -1.31
C PRO A 284 12.98 8.52 -2.58
N VAL A 285 13.12 7.87 -3.74
CA VAL A 285 12.55 8.36 -4.99
C VAL A 285 11.05 8.07 -5.07
N THR A 286 10.68 6.82 -4.78
CA THR A 286 9.31 6.31 -4.92
C THR A 286 8.50 6.39 -3.63
N GLY A 287 9.17 6.55 -2.48
CA GLY A 287 8.54 6.50 -1.16
C GLY A 287 8.06 5.10 -0.77
N THR A 288 8.59 4.06 -1.40
CA THR A 288 8.25 2.66 -1.09
C THR A 288 8.93 2.25 0.22
N ILE A 289 8.18 1.62 1.13
CA ILE A 289 8.73 1.02 2.34
C ILE A 289 9.28 -0.36 1.99
N LEU A 290 10.56 -0.57 2.25
CA LEU A 290 11.31 -1.80 1.91
C LEU A 290 11.45 -2.75 3.09
N ASP A 291 11.60 -2.20 4.29
CA ASP A 291 11.76 -2.97 5.52
C ASP A 291 11.09 -2.24 6.68
N GLY A 292 10.74 -3.01 7.71
CA GLY A 292 10.14 -2.54 8.94
C GLY A 292 10.64 -3.37 10.11
N LYS A 293 11.07 -2.68 11.17
CA LYS A 293 11.38 -3.29 12.47
C LYS A 293 10.58 -2.56 13.55
N GLU A 294 9.89 -3.31 14.41
CA GLU A 294 9.03 -2.76 15.44
C GLU A 294 9.33 -3.42 16.78
N ASP A 295 9.85 -2.65 17.73
CA ASP A 295 9.96 -3.07 19.13
C ASP A 295 8.63 -2.74 19.81
N GLN A 296 7.82 -3.75 20.11
CA GLN A 296 6.48 -3.56 20.66
C GLN A 296 6.40 -4.04 22.11
N GLU A 297 5.84 -3.20 22.97
CA GLU A 297 5.52 -3.56 24.35
C GLU A 297 4.05 -3.21 24.64
N GLN A 298 3.33 -4.19 25.17
CA GLN A 298 2.03 -4.01 25.81
C GLN A 298 2.05 -4.68 27.17
N TYR A 299 1.58 -4.00 28.21
CA TYR A 299 1.66 -4.49 29.59
C TYR A 299 0.59 -3.93 30.49
N TYR A 300 0.23 -4.70 31.51
CA TYR A 300 -0.62 -4.25 32.60
C TYR A 300 0.20 -3.54 33.66
N ARG A 301 -0.24 -2.35 34.06
CA ARG A 301 0.24 -1.63 35.26
C ARG A 301 -0.92 -0.93 35.95
N SER A 302 -0.71 -0.53 37.22
CA SER A 302 -1.66 0.30 37.94
C SER A 302 -1.85 1.65 37.23
N PRO A 303 -3.09 2.11 36.99
CA PRO A 303 -3.33 3.47 36.50
C PRO A 303 -3.05 4.52 37.58
N ASP A 304 -3.27 4.17 38.86
CA ASP A 304 -2.91 5.01 40.00
C ASP A 304 -1.44 4.84 40.35
N GLN A 305 -0.70 5.95 40.22
CA GLN A 305 0.75 6.05 40.49
C GLN A 305 1.04 6.91 41.73
N SER A 306 0.02 7.28 42.50
CA SER A 306 0.14 8.10 43.72
C SER A 306 0.91 7.39 44.83
N GLU A 307 1.51 8.16 45.74
CA GLU A 307 2.20 7.61 46.93
C GLU A 307 1.26 6.91 47.92
N ALA A 308 -0.06 7.07 47.76
CA ALA A 308 -1.05 6.37 48.57
C ALA A 308 -1.19 4.90 48.17
N MET A 309 -0.85 4.56 46.92
CA MET A 309 -0.88 3.18 46.44
C MET A 309 0.32 2.39 46.98
N PRO A 310 0.11 1.15 47.46
CA PRO A 310 1.21 0.29 47.87
C PRO A 310 2.26 0.14 46.77
N THR A 311 3.55 0.31 47.12
CA THR A 311 4.68 0.24 46.17
C THR A 311 4.64 -1.03 45.31
N ALA A 312 4.31 -2.18 45.90
CA ALA A 312 4.23 -3.46 45.20
C ALA A 312 3.14 -3.51 44.12
N ILE A 313 2.08 -2.69 44.19
CA ILE A 313 1.08 -2.54 43.12
C ILE A 313 1.55 -1.51 42.10
N ARG A 314 2.10 -0.38 42.57
CA ARG A 314 2.56 0.73 41.72
C ARG A 314 3.66 0.30 40.75
N GLU A 315 4.62 -0.48 41.22
CA GLU A 315 5.78 -0.95 40.44
C GLU A 315 5.52 -2.26 39.68
N TYR A 316 4.38 -2.91 39.92
CA TYR A 316 4.07 -4.16 39.24
C TYR A 316 3.83 -3.93 37.74
N LYS A 317 4.45 -4.77 36.93
CA LYS A 317 4.32 -4.77 35.47
C LYS A 317 4.23 -6.21 34.97
N LEU A 318 3.21 -6.51 34.16
CA LEU A 318 3.04 -7.80 33.49
C LEU A 318 2.88 -7.58 31.98
N HIS A 319 3.77 -8.13 31.17
CA HIS A 319 3.66 -8.02 29.71
C HIS A 319 2.50 -8.84 29.16
N ALA A 320 1.59 -8.17 28.47
CA ALA A 320 0.59 -8.80 27.62
C ALA A 320 1.20 -9.25 26.28
N LEU A 321 2.13 -8.45 25.77
CA LEU A 321 2.94 -8.73 24.59
C LEU A 321 4.27 -7.96 24.73
N LYS A 322 5.38 -8.61 24.47
CA LYS A 322 6.69 -7.96 24.28
C LYS A 322 7.42 -8.69 23.18
N GLY A 323 7.89 -7.98 22.17
CA GLY A 323 8.69 -8.60 21.12
C GLY A 323 9.16 -7.60 20.08
N THR A 324 10.23 -7.96 19.40
CA THR A 324 10.79 -7.21 18.27
C THR A 324 10.36 -7.90 16.98
N PHE A 325 9.45 -7.30 16.23
CA PHE A 325 9.05 -7.79 14.92
C PHE A 325 9.98 -7.24 13.85
N LYS A 326 10.44 -8.10 12.95
CA LYS A 326 11.23 -7.69 11.78
C LYS A 326 10.65 -8.34 10.53
N TRP A 327 10.56 -7.58 9.43
CA TRP A 327 10.10 -8.15 8.17
C TRP A 327 11.01 -9.29 7.71
N ALA A 328 10.39 -10.32 7.15
CA ALA A 328 11.11 -11.45 6.61
C ALA A 328 11.96 -11.01 5.41
N ASP A 329 13.12 -11.61 5.25
CA ASP A 329 14.05 -11.35 4.15
C ASP A 329 13.38 -11.45 2.77
N SER A 330 12.42 -12.37 2.62
CA SER A 330 11.64 -12.53 1.39
C SER A 330 10.72 -11.34 1.12
N THR A 331 10.12 -10.74 2.16
CA THR A 331 9.34 -9.50 2.03
C THR A 331 10.25 -8.34 1.61
N VAL A 332 11.40 -8.20 2.25
CA VAL A 332 12.37 -7.14 1.92
C VAL A 332 12.84 -7.27 0.46
N ALA A 333 13.14 -8.49 0.00
CA ALA A 333 13.52 -8.75 -1.39
C ALA A 333 12.40 -8.37 -2.38
N ARG A 334 11.16 -8.84 -2.15
CA ARG A 334 10.00 -8.49 -3.00
C ARG A 334 9.76 -6.98 -3.06
N GLN A 335 9.92 -6.28 -1.95
CA GLN A 335 9.74 -4.83 -1.89
C GLN A 335 10.88 -4.07 -2.56
N ALA A 336 12.12 -4.56 -2.46
CA ALA A 336 13.26 -4.02 -3.19
C ALA A 336 13.06 -4.15 -4.71
N ASP A 337 12.66 -5.33 -5.19
CA ASP A 337 12.37 -5.57 -6.61
C ASP A 337 11.28 -4.62 -7.13
N LYS A 338 10.19 -4.44 -6.37
CA LYS A 338 9.12 -3.48 -6.71
C LYS A 338 9.65 -2.05 -6.77
N ALA A 339 10.45 -1.62 -5.78
CA ALA A 339 10.99 -0.27 -5.74
C ALA A 339 11.93 0.00 -6.93
N ASP A 340 12.82 -0.96 -7.25
CA ASP A 340 13.71 -0.86 -8.40
C ASP A 340 12.97 -0.90 -9.73
N HIS A 341 11.93 -1.72 -9.87
CA HIS A 341 11.05 -1.71 -11.03
C HIS A 341 10.41 -0.32 -11.26
N TYR A 342 9.81 0.28 -10.21
CA TYR A 342 9.21 1.61 -10.32
C TYR A 342 10.24 2.71 -10.61
N LYS A 343 11.43 2.64 -10.00
CA LYS A 343 12.54 3.56 -10.34
C LYS A 343 12.96 3.40 -11.80
N GLY A 344 13.05 2.17 -12.30
CA GLY A 344 13.36 1.85 -13.69
C GLY A 344 12.36 2.47 -14.65
N LEU A 345 11.05 2.31 -14.39
CA LEU A 345 9.98 2.94 -15.17
C LEU A 345 10.09 4.47 -15.16
N LEU A 346 10.35 5.07 -13.99
CA LEU A 346 10.53 6.52 -13.87
C LEU A 346 11.76 7.01 -14.63
N ASN A 347 12.89 6.31 -14.56
CA ASN A 347 14.12 6.66 -15.28
C ASN A 347 13.94 6.49 -16.79
N MET A 348 13.24 5.43 -17.22
CA MET A 348 12.89 5.22 -18.62
C MET A 348 12.06 6.39 -19.15
N ALA A 349 10.99 6.76 -18.44
CA ALA A 349 10.11 7.86 -18.83
C ALA A 349 10.77 9.25 -18.74
N LYS A 350 11.64 9.48 -17.75
CA LYS A 350 12.26 10.79 -17.50
C LYS A 350 13.49 11.05 -18.36
N PHE A 351 14.26 10.03 -18.71
CA PHE A 351 15.57 10.19 -19.33
C PHE A 351 15.67 9.47 -20.67
N TRP A 352 15.48 8.15 -20.69
CA TRP A 352 15.76 7.33 -21.88
C TRP A 352 14.77 7.56 -23.02
N LEU A 353 13.46 7.57 -22.75
CA LEU A 353 12.44 7.80 -23.76
C LEU A 353 12.58 9.20 -24.41
N PRO A 354 12.72 10.29 -23.63
CA PRO A 354 13.07 11.61 -24.17
C PRO A 354 14.35 11.63 -24.99
N LEU A 355 15.41 10.96 -24.53
CA LEU A 355 16.70 10.92 -25.24
C LEU A 355 16.56 10.22 -26.60
N ILE A 356 15.92 9.05 -26.62
CA ILE A 356 15.68 8.28 -27.85
C ILE A 356 14.82 9.08 -28.82
N LEU A 357 13.69 9.64 -28.34
CA LEU A 357 12.81 10.47 -29.16
C LEU A 357 13.52 11.74 -29.66
N GLY A 358 14.35 12.37 -28.83
CA GLY A 358 15.13 13.54 -29.20
C GLY A 358 16.16 13.23 -30.30
N ILE A 359 16.91 12.13 -30.17
CA ILE A 359 17.88 11.69 -31.18
C ILE A 359 17.16 11.32 -32.48
N LEU A 360 16.11 10.51 -32.41
CA LEU A 360 15.32 10.13 -33.59
C LEU A 360 14.72 11.36 -34.27
N GLY A 361 14.15 12.28 -33.49
CA GLY A 361 13.58 13.52 -33.99
C GLY A 361 14.63 14.39 -34.70
N ALA A 362 15.82 14.55 -34.11
CA ALA A 362 16.93 15.28 -34.70
C ALA A 362 17.44 14.64 -35.99
N LEU A 363 17.57 13.31 -36.04
CA LEU A 363 17.97 12.57 -37.24
C LEU A 363 16.95 12.72 -38.37
N LEU A 364 15.65 12.68 -38.06
CA LEU A 364 14.58 12.89 -39.04
C LEU A 364 14.59 14.32 -39.60
N ILE A 365 14.82 15.33 -38.75
CA ILE A 365 14.96 16.73 -39.20
C ILE A 365 16.23 16.92 -40.05
N LEU A 366 17.35 16.30 -39.68
CA LEU A 366 18.58 16.35 -40.46
C LEU A 366 18.39 15.70 -41.84
N ALA A 367 17.76 14.52 -41.89
CA ALA A 367 17.44 13.85 -43.15
C ALA A 367 16.51 14.70 -44.02
N TRP A 368 15.50 15.34 -43.41
CA TRP A 368 14.63 16.28 -44.10
C TRP A 368 15.40 17.47 -44.68
N LEU A 369 16.28 18.10 -43.89
CA LEU A 369 17.13 19.22 -44.34
C LEU A 369 18.05 18.80 -45.50
N LEU A 370 18.70 17.63 -45.41
CA LEU A 370 19.57 17.11 -46.46
C LEU A 370 18.81 16.86 -47.76
N LEU A 371 17.61 16.28 -47.70
CA LEU A 371 16.77 16.07 -48.88
C LEU A 371 16.31 17.41 -49.48
N PHE A 372 15.93 18.37 -48.63
CA PHE A 372 15.50 19.70 -49.06
C PHE A 372 16.63 20.50 -49.72
N LEU A 373 17.85 20.44 -49.17
CA LEU A 373 19.04 21.08 -49.73
C LEU A 373 19.50 20.42 -51.05
N ARG A 374 19.29 19.11 -51.20
CA ARG A 374 19.67 18.36 -52.40
C ARG A 374 18.71 18.58 -53.57
N ASP A 375 17.41 18.79 -53.31
CA ASP A 375 16.44 19.16 -54.36
C ASP A 375 16.66 20.59 -54.90
N ARG A 376 17.30 21.47 -54.12
CA ARG A 376 17.70 22.83 -54.56
C ARG A 376 18.93 22.87 -55.49
N ARG A 377 19.64 21.75 -55.69
CA ARG A 377 20.85 21.66 -56.53
C ARG A 377 20.61 21.11 -57.94
N LYS A 378 19.37 21.03 -58.42
CA LYS A 378 19.11 20.86 -59.86
C LYS A 378 19.32 22.20 -60.56
N PRO A 379 20.25 22.33 -61.52
CA PRO A 379 20.39 23.56 -62.28
C PRO A 379 19.12 23.81 -63.08
N ALA A 380 18.63 25.05 -63.04
CA ALA A 380 17.70 25.54 -64.03
C ALA A 380 18.39 25.47 -65.41
N GLY A 381 17.78 24.76 -66.36
CA GLY A 381 18.03 24.97 -67.77
C GLY A 381 17.00 25.97 -68.30
N ASP A 382 17.48 27.13 -68.73
CA ASP A 382 16.78 28.12 -69.56
C ASP A 382 16.23 27.45 -70.85
N GLY A 383 15.15 27.88 -71.51
CA GLY A 383 14.40 29.13 -71.51
C GLY A 383 13.15 29.01 -72.43
N PRO A 384 12.50 30.12 -72.82
CA PRO A 384 11.06 30.21 -73.10
C PRO A 384 10.69 30.21 -74.60
N SER A 385 9.42 29.96 -74.93
CA SER A 385 8.81 30.46 -76.17
C SER A 385 7.29 30.67 -76.04
N ASP A 386 6.90 31.92 -76.26
CA ASP A 386 5.56 32.40 -76.59
C ASP A 386 4.92 31.60 -77.73
N SER A 387 3.59 31.42 -77.64
CA SER A 387 2.72 31.48 -78.81
C SER A 387 1.30 31.86 -78.37
N ALA A 388 1.01 33.15 -78.51
CA ALA A 388 -0.34 33.70 -78.57
C ALA A 388 -0.93 33.45 -79.97
N PHE A 389 -2.21 33.06 -80.04
CA PHE A 389 -3.13 33.32 -81.16
C PHE A 389 -4.58 33.21 -80.64
N ASP A 390 -5.09 34.33 -80.11
CA ASP A 390 -6.22 35.13 -80.59
C ASP A 390 -7.61 34.58 -81.01
N TYR A 391 -8.64 35.24 -80.41
CA TYR A 391 -10.06 35.47 -80.76
C TYR A 391 -10.99 34.24 -80.99
N GLU A 392 -12.24 34.18 -80.51
CA GLU A 392 -13.34 35.16 -80.66
C GLU A 392 -14.53 34.83 -79.70
N ALA A 393 -15.27 35.85 -79.26
CA ALA A 393 -16.59 35.72 -78.61
C ALA A 393 -17.66 36.38 -79.53
N PRO A 394 -18.95 35.95 -79.49
CA PRO A 394 -19.88 36.70 -78.62
C PRO A 394 -21.13 35.95 -78.07
N SER A 395 -21.59 36.47 -76.92
CA SER A 395 -22.98 36.78 -76.48
C SER A 395 -24.10 35.73 -76.28
N ALA A 396 -24.65 35.79 -75.06
CA ALA A 396 -26.08 35.72 -74.63
C ALA A 396 -26.88 34.42 -74.89
N THR A 397 -27.69 33.86 -73.97
CA THR A 397 -28.72 34.50 -73.13
C THR A 397 -29.23 33.53 -72.03
N ALA A 398 -29.57 34.10 -70.87
CA ALA A 398 -30.61 33.78 -69.88
C ALA A 398 -31.12 32.32 -69.66
N ALA A 399 -31.12 31.87 -68.39
CA ALA A 399 -32.29 31.89 -67.49
C ALA A 399 -32.19 30.87 -66.33
N GLY A 400 -32.40 31.36 -65.11
CA GLY A 400 -33.40 30.79 -64.19
C GLY A 400 -33.12 29.52 -63.38
N THR A 401 -32.92 29.74 -62.08
CA THR A 401 -33.67 29.13 -60.97
C THR A 401 -33.00 28.06 -60.11
N THR A 402 -33.09 28.34 -58.81
CA THR A 402 -32.75 27.62 -57.58
C THR A 402 -33.18 26.15 -57.53
N THR A 403 -32.39 25.30 -56.86
CA THR A 403 -32.92 24.35 -55.85
C THR A 403 -31.81 23.74 -54.98
N ALA A 404 -32.19 23.49 -53.72
CA ALA A 404 -31.39 22.99 -52.61
C ALA A 404 -30.86 21.57 -52.84
N TRP A 405 -29.66 21.30 -52.30
CA TRP A 405 -29.08 19.97 -52.22
C TRP A 405 -29.45 19.31 -50.89
N SER A 406 -30.15 18.17 -51.00
CA SER A 406 -30.38 17.21 -49.93
C SER A 406 -29.29 16.14 -49.95
N ALA A 407 -29.00 15.57 -48.77
CA ALA A 407 -28.05 14.49 -48.55
C ALA A 407 -28.45 13.16 -49.23
N PRO A 408 -27.51 12.22 -49.39
CA PRO A 408 -27.84 10.79 -49.40
C PRO A 408 -27.25 10.01 -48.21
N GLN A 409 -28.03 9.00 -47.82
CA GLN A 409 -27.86 8.06 -46.72
C GLN A 409 -26.71 7.08 -46.88
N ALA A 410 -26.32 6.55 -45.71
CA ALA A 410 -25.50 5.37 -45.51
C ALA A 410 -26.11 4.09 -46.10
N THR A 411 -25.24 3.20 -46.57
CA THR A 411 -25.51 1.77 -46.69
C THR A 411 -24.36 0.99 -46.06
N GLU A 412 -24.80 -0.07 -45.40
CA GLU A 412 -24.12 -1.00 -44.50
C GLU A 412 -23.38 -2.07 -45.31
N ALA A 413 -22.17 -2.46 -44.86
CA ALA A 413 -21.48 -3.63 -45.38
C ALA A 413 -20.77 -4.36 -44.24
N GLU A 414 -21.31 -5.54 -43.97
CA GLU A 414 -20.96 -6.59 -43.02
C GLU A 414 -19.65 -7.29 -43.42
N TYR A 415 -18.78 -7.61 -42.45
CA TYR A 415 -17.65 -8.53 -42.63
C TYR A 415 -17.58 -9.52 -41.45
N PRO A 416 -17.21 -10.79 -41.71
CA PRO A 416 -17.45 -11.89 -40.78
C PRO A 416 -16.30 -12.11 -39.77
N ALA A 417 -16.68 -12.78 -38.68
CA ALA A 417 -15.81 -13.24 -37.61
C ALA A 417 -14.86 -14.35 -38.09
N ASP A 418 -13.61 -14.30 -37.60
CA ASP A 418 -12.72 -15.45 -37.59
C ASP A 418 -12.06 -15.57 -36.21
N GLU A 419 -12.11 -16.78 -35.68
CA GLU A 419 -11.71 -17.17 -34.32
C GLU A 419 -10.19 -17.38 -34.27
N GLY A 420 -9.50 -16.53 -33.51
CA GLY A 420 -8.09 -16.71 -33.15
C GLY A 420 -7.96 -16.93 -31.65
N ALA A 421 -7.90 -18.21 -31.25
CA ALA A 421 -7.70 -18.63 -29.87
C ALA A 421 -6.37 -18.09 -29.28
N THR A 422 -6.45 -17.36 -28.17
CA THR A 422 -5.29 -16.94 -27.39
C THR A 422 -4.76 -18.12 -26.59
N ALA A 423 -3.61 -18.65 -27.01
CA ALA A 423 -2.91 -19.72 -26.29
C ALA A 423 -2.40 -19.23 -24.92
N ILE A 424 -2.82 -19.93 -23.87
CA ILE A 424 -2.33 -19.80 -22.50
C ILE A 424 -0.95 -20.45 -22.44
N LEU A 425 0.08 -19.70 -22.01
CA LEU A 425 1.42 -20.24 -21.77
C LEU A 425 1.41 -21.08 -20.47
N PRO A 426 1.99 -22.30 -20.46
CA PRO A 426 2.02 -23.14 -19.27
C PRO A 426 3.01 -22.59 -18.23
N ARG A 427 2.61 -22.73 -16.97
CA ARG A 427 3.40 -22.40 -15.78
C ARG A 427 4.33 -23.58 -15.52
N ASP A 428 5.64 -23.33 -15.44
CA ASP A 428 6.63 -24.37 -15.12
C ASP A 428 6.44 -24.84 -13.68
N ASP A 429 6.13 -26.13 -13.51
CA ASP A 429 6.06 -26.83 -12.23
C ASP A 429 7.43 -27.45 -11.90
N GLU A 430 8.02 -27.06 -10.77
CA GLU A 430 8.99 -27.88 -10.04
C GLU A 430 8.51 -28.10 -8.59
N PRO A 431 8.85 -29.26 -7.98
CA PRO A 431 8.00 -29.90 -6.98
C PRO A 431 8.24 -29.35 -5.57
N THR A 432 7.20 -28.81 -4.95
CA THR A 432 7.22 -28.44 -3.52
C THR A 432 6.50 -29.48 -2.67
N THR A 433 7.18 -29.86 -1.60
CA THR A 433 6.76 -30.70 -0.47
C THR A 433 5.30 -30.48 -0.03
N PRO A 434 4.53 -31.52 0.34
CA PRO A 434 3.13 -31.36 0.70
C PRO A 434 2.99 -30.68 2.07
N GLY A 435 2.65 -29.39 2.05
CA GLY A 435 2.34 -28.62 3.25
C GLY A 435 1.71 -27.28 2.88
N ILE A 436 0.37 -27.22 2.96
CA ILE A 436 -0.49 -26.02 2.89
C ILE A 436 -0.29 -25.18 1.61
N GLY A 437 -1.28 -25.22 0.70
CA GLY A 437 -1.25 -24.43 -0.52
C GLY A 437 -1.09 -22.93 -0.20
N PRO A 438 -0.41 -22.15 -1.06
CA PRO A 438 -0.21 -20.71 -0.82
C PRO A 438 -1.52 -19.95 -0.60
N TRP A 439 -2.65 -20.48 -1.09
CA TRP A 439 -4.00 -19.92 -1.03
C TRP A 439 -4.77 -20.20 0.28
N ASP A 440 -4.24 -21.02 1.20
CA ASP A 440 -4.92 -21.41 2.45
C ASP A 440 -4.55 -20.53 3.65
N ARG A 441 -4.04 -19.31 3.41
CA ARG A 441 -3.62 -18.38 4.48
C ARG A 441 -4.78 -17.46 4.88
N PRO A 442 -5.19 -17.40 6.18
CA PRO A 442 -6.38 -16.64 6.64
C PRO A 442 -6.41 -15.14 6.30
N THR A 443 -5.27 -14.54 5.99
CA THR A 443 -5.11 -13.13 5.56
C THR A 443 -5.34 -12.94 4.06
N GLU A 444 -5.22 -13.99 3.25
CA GLU A 444 -5.63 -13.99 1.84
C GLU A 444 -7.14 -14.25 1.70
N GLN A 445 -7.76 -14.82 2.74
CA GLN A 445 -9.22 -14.98 2.86
C GLN A 445 -9.96 -13.68 3.25
N ILE A 446 -9.26 -12.54 3.32
CA ILE A 446 -9.92 -11.26 3.60
C ILE A 446 -10.72 -10.86 2.35
N PRO A 447 -12.06 -10.84 2.41
CA PRO A 447 -12.87 -10.53 1.25
C PRO A 447 -12.57 -9.12 0.76
N ASN A 448 -12.43 -8.96 -0.56
CA ASN A 448 -12.59 -7.64 -1.16
C ASN A 448 -14.07 -7.29 -1.02
N LEU A 449 -14.43 -6.32 -0.16
CA LEU A 449 -15.81 -5.95 0.13
C LEU A 449 -16.51 -5.21 -1.03
N ASN A 450 -15.98 -5.26 -2.26
CA ASN A 450 -16.60 -4.73 -3.47
C ASN A 450 -17.88 -5.51 -3.93
N GLN A 451 -18.56 -6.21 -3.03
CA GLN A 451 -19.90 -6.77 -3.29
C GLN A 451 -20.94 -6.06 -2.41
N GLY A 452 -21.06 -4.75 -2.61
CA GLY A 452 -22.35 -4.09 -2.44
C GLY A 452 -22.99 -4.05 -3.82
N ASP A 453 -24.14 -4.69 -3.99
CA ASP A 453 -24.94 -4.59 -5.20
C ASP A 453 -25.13 -3.12 -5.59
N GLU A 454 -24.62 -2.75 -6.76
CA GLU A 454 -24.85 -1.45 -7.36
C GLU A 454 -26.34 -1.39 -7.78
N PRO A 455 -27.16 -0.45 -7.30
CA PRO A 455 -28.50 -0.30 -7.82
C PRO A 455 -28.42 0.14 -9.29
N ASP A 456 -29.02 -0.69 -10.15
CA ASP A 456 -29.13 -0.55 -11.60
C ASP A 456 -29.49 0.91 -12.00
N ASP A 457 -28.52 1.68 -12.51
CA ASP A 457 -28.75 3.01 -13.07
C ASP A 457 -29.10 2.90 -14.57
N PRO A 458 -30.37 3.14 -14.97
CA PRO A 458 -30.80 2.94 -16.35
C PRO A 458 -30.29 4.01 -17.34
N LEU A 459 -29.42 4.93 -16.94
CA LEU A 459 -28.92 5.99 -17.83
C LEU A 459 -27.60 5.69 -18.55
N ARG A 460 -27.06 4.47 -18.44
CA ARG A 460 -25.81 4.07 -19.14
C ARG A 460 -25.97 3.53 -20.58
N LYS A 461 -27.15 3.65 -21.19
CA LYS A 461 -27.33 3.46 -22.64
C LYS A 461 -27.79 4.76 -23.29
N ARG A 462 -26.84 5.63 -23.62
CA ARG A 462 -26.87 6.52 -24.79
C ARG A 462 -25.49 7.09 -25.08
#